data_AF-A0A919ZY63-F1
#
_entry.id   AF-A0A919ZY63-F1
#
_cell.length_a   1.000
_cell.length_b   1.000
_cell.length_c   1.000
_cell.angle_alpha   90.00
_cell.angle_beta   90.00
_cell.angle_gamma   90.00
#
_symmetry.space_group_name_H-M   'P 1'
#
loop_
_entity.id
_entity.type
_entity.pdbx_description
1 polymer ?
#
loop_
_entity_poly.entity_id
_entity_poly.type
_entity_poly.pdbx_seq_one_letter_code
_entity_poly.pdbx_strand_id
1 'polypeptide(L)'
;MSNPFREKLNKGQVLGVLTSMPSTIGPKNLSNSGFDWLFIDMEHGAIDIASCYNMITERQVVVFASCSRMDPSIVFTKPVLARGQWELYFP
;
A
#
# COMPACT_ATOMS: atom_id res chain seq x y z
N MET A 1 6.44 16.23 9.80
CA MET A 1 5.40 16.26 8.75
C MET A 1 4.16 15.57 9.29
N SER A 2 2.97 16.09 8.99
CA SER A 2 1.72 15.40 9.34
C SER A 2 1.36 14.38 8.24
N ASN A 3 0.75 13.27 8.63
CA ASN A 3 0.31 12.22 7.72
C ASN A 3 -1.19 12.45 7.38
N PRO A 4 -1.54 12.88 6.16
CA PRO A 4 -2.91 13.21 5.79
C PRO A 4 -3.88 12.03 5.88
N PHE A 5 -3.39 10.81 5.64
CA PHE A 5 -4.19 9.60 5.78
C PHE A 5 -4.53 9.31 7.24
N ARG A 6 -3.54 9.40 8.13
CA ARG A 6 -3.78 9.22 9.58
C ARG A 6 -4.81 10.23 10.11
N GLU A 7 -4.77 11.47 9.63
CA GLU A 7 -5.78 12.48 9.99
C GLU A 7 -7.19 12.11 9.50
N LYS A 8 -7.34 11.61 8.27
CA LYS A 8 -8.63 11.14 7.73
C LYS A 8 -9.13 9.89 8.45
N LEU A 9 -8.24 8.95 8.76
CA LEU A 9 -8.54 7.73 9.50
C LEU A 9 -9.10 8.06 10.89
N ASN A 10 -8.48 8.99 11.61
CA ASN A 10 -8.95 9.44 12.92
C ASN A 10 -10.34 10.11 12.89
N LYS A 11 -10.78 10.59 11.72
CA LYS A 11 -12.10 11.17 11.49
C LYS A 11 -13.14 10.15 11.02
N GLY A 12 -12.74 8.89 10.77
CA GLY A 12 -13.62 7.84 10.25
C GLY A 12 -14.04 8.04 8.78
N GLN A 13 -13.32 8.87 8.03
CA GLN A 13 -13.67 9.25 6.65
C GLN A 13 -12.62 8.72 5.67
N VAL A 14 -12.52 7.40 5.57
CA VAL A 14 -11.61 6.73 4.63
C VAL A 14 -12.35 5.65 3.84
N LEU A 15 -12.22 5.70 2.52
CA LEU A 15 -12.64 4.63 1.63
C LEU A 15 -11.39 4.06 0.95
N GLY A 16 -11.29 2.73 0.87
CA GLY A 16 -10.20 2.11 0.15
C GLY A 16 -10.58 0.84 -0.56
N VAL A 17 -9.63 0.35 -1.32
CA VAL A 17 -9.81 -0.80 -2.21
C VAL A 17 -8.60 -1.70 -2.13
N LEU A 18 -8.82 -3.00 -2.32
CA LEU A 18 -7.78 -4.02 -2.39
C LEU A 18 -7.47 -4.36 -3.85
N THR A 19 -6.19 -4.57 -4.14
CA THR A 19 -5.72 -5.18 -5.39
C THR A 19 -4.77 -6.33 -5.09
N SER A 20 -5.07 -7.49 -5.66
CA SER A 20 -4.22 -8.69 -5.62
C SER A 20 -3.65 -9.04 -7.00
N MET A 21 -3.93 -8.21 -8.01
CA MET A 21 -3.42 -8.39 -9.37
C MET A 21 -2.04 -7.70 -9.53
N PRO A 22 -0.98 -8.42 -9.93
CA PRO A 22 0.32 -7.83 -10.22
C PRO A 22 0.24 -7.00 -11.50
N SER A 23 0.06 -5.69 -11.34
CA SER A 23 -0.06 -4.75 -12.45
C SER A 23 0.35 -3.36 -11.99
N THR A 24 1.10 -2.64 -12.81
CA THR A 24 1.42 -1.22 -12.57
C THR A 24 0.27 -0.29 -12.99
N ILE A 25 -0.60 -0.75 -13.90
CA ILE A 25 -1.72 0.04 -14.43
C ILE A 25 -2.90 0.04 -13.44
N GLY A 26 -3.19 -1.10 -12.80
CA GLY A 26 -4.30 -1.24 -11.86
C GLY A 26 -4.26 -0.22 -10.70
N PRO A 27 -3.19 -0.20 -9.88
CA PRO A 27 -2.99 0.78 -8.81
C PRO A 27 -3.08 2.23 -9.29
N LYS A 28 -2.55 2.54 -10.48
CA LYS A 28 -2.61 3.88 -11.06
C LYS A 28 -4.05 4.29 -11.40
N ASN A 29 -4.86 3.37 -11.93
CA ASN A 29 -6.26 3.65 -12.23
C ASN A 29 -7.11 3.74 -10.96
N LEU A 30 -6.88 2.84 -10.00
CA LEU A 30 -7.58 2.85 -8.71
C LEU A 30 -7.26 4.12 -7.92
N SER A 31 -6.01 4.59 -7.95
CA SER A 31 -5.66 5.87 -7.29
C SER A 31 -6.32 7.09 -7.92
N ASN A 32 -6.67 7.04 -9.21
CA ASN A 32 -7.45 8.10 -9.86
C ASN A 32 -8.96 7.99 -9.62
N SER A 33 -9.43 6.87 -9.05
CA SER A 33 -10.87 6.61 -8.84
C SER A 33 -11.43 7.27 -7.58
N GLY A 34 -10.59 7.97 -6.80
CA GLY A 34 -11.02 8.71 -5.61
C GLY A 34 -10.93 7.92 -4.29
N PHE A 35 -10.27 6.76 -4.28
CA PHE A 35 -9.97 6.03 -3.05
C PHE A 35 -8.90 6.75 -2.23
N ASP A 36 -9.05 6.74 -0.90
CA ASP A 36 -8.10 7.31 0.05
C ASP A 36 -6.90 6.39 0.28
N TRP A 37 -7.09 5.08 0.17
CA TRP A 37 -6.04 4.07 0.31
C TRP A 37 -6.22 2.88 -0.64
N LEU A 38 -5.10 2.24 -0.97
CA LEU A 38 -5.03 1.05 -1.77
C LEU A 38 -4.26 -0.02 -1.00
N PHE A 39 -4.82 -1.21 -0.90
CA PHE A 39 -4.13 -2.34 -0.30
C PHE A 39 -3.61 -3.25 -1.39
N ILE A 40 -2.29 -3.42 -1.42
CA ILE A 40 -1.60 -4.40 -2.25
C ILE A 40 -1.48 -5.67 -1.44
N ASP A 41 -2.28 -6.66 -1.82
CA ASP A 41 -2.27 -7.97 -1.19
C ASP A 41 -1.06 -8.77 -1.65
N MET A 42 0.00 -8.76 -0.83
CA MET A 42 1.19 -9.59 -1.01
C MET A 42 1.14 -10.87 -0.17
N GLU A 43 0.05 -11.06 0.57
CA GLU A 43 -0.18 -12.18 1.47
C GLU A 43 -0.83 -13.35 0.73
N HIS A 44 -1.97 -13.10 0.09
CA HIS A 44 -2.75 -14.12 -0.62
C HIS A 44 -2.62 -13.99 -2.15
N GLY A 45 -2.08 -12.86 -2.63
CA GLY A 45 -1.91 -12.57 -4.05
C GLY A 45 -0.64 -13.18 -4.68
N ALA A 46 -0.56 -13.10 -6.01
CA ALA A 46 0.64 -13.46 -6.79
C ALA A 46 1.68 -12.31 -6.84
N ILE A 47 1.57 -11.33 -5.95
CA ILE A 47 2.40 -10.12 -5.95
C ILE A 47 3.65 -10.38 -5.10
N ASP A 48 4.80 -10.46 -5.76
CA ASP A 48 6.09 -10.49 -5.08
C ASP A 48 6.57 -9.08 -4.71
N ILE A 49 7.65 -9.01 -3.96
CA ILE A 49 8.17 -7.74 -3.45
C ILE A 49 8.68 -6.82 -4.57
N ALA A 50 9.23 -7.38 -5.65
CA ALA A 50 9.66 -6.63 -6.81
C ALA A 50 8.47 -6.00 -7.55
N SER A 51 7.38 -6.76 -7.72
CA SER A 51 6.14 -6.28 -8.31
C SER A 51 5.50 -5.20 -7.45
N CYS A 52 5.43 -5.42 -6.13
CA CYS A 52 4.94 -4.41 -5.17
C CYS A 52 5.71 -3.09 -5.31
N TYR A 53 7.04 -3.14 -5.42
CA TYR A 53 7.86 -1.95 -5.62
C TYR A 53 7.55 -1.21 -6.92
N ASN A 54 7.21 -1.93 -8.00
CA ASN A 54 6.82 -1.33 -9.27
C ASN A 54 5.38 -0.78 -9.24
N MET A 55 4.54 -1.33 -8.35
CA MET A 55 3.16 -0.90 -8.13
C MET A 55 3.05 0.33 -7.25
N ILE A 56 4.01 0.53 -6.34
CA ILE A 56 4.16 1.75 -5.56
C ILE A 56 4.51 2.90 -6.53
N THR A 57 3.59 3.83 -6.69
CA THR A 57 3.78 5.06 -7.48
C THR A 57 3.79 6.28 -6.55
N GLU A 58 4.35 7.39 -7.01
CA GLU A 58 4.52 8.65 -6.25
C GLU A 58 3.21 9.33 -5.77
N ARG A 59 2.03 8.77 -6.09
CA ARG A 59 0.74 9.41 -5.79
C ARG A 59 0.21 9.06 -4.40
N GLN A 60 -0.45 10.05 -3.81
CA GLN A 60 -1.01 10.19 -2.44
C GLN A 60 -1.90 9.07 -1.91
N VAL A 61 -2.10 7.98 -2.64
CA VAL A 61 -2.85 6.83 -2.14
C VAL A 61 -1.90 6.03 -1.27
N VAL A 62 -2.27 5.94 0.01
CA VAL A 62 -1.53 5.13 0.97
C VAL A 62 -1.60 3.68 0.52
N VAL A 63 -0.42 3.10 0.29
CA VAL A 63 -0.29 1.71 -0.12
C VAL A 63 -0.03 0.87 1.11
N PHE A 64 -0.99 0.01 1.46
CA PHE A 64 -0.76 -1.03 2.45
C PHE A 64 -0.23 -2.27 1.74
N ALA A 65 1.00 -2.67 2.04
CA ALA A 65 1.53 -3.97 1.63
C ALA A 65 1.36 -4.94 2.79
N SER A 66 0.55 -6.00 2.64
CA SER A 66 0.44 -7.05 3.66
C SER A 66 1.64 -7.99 3.61
N CYS A 67 2.46 -7.98 4.65
CA CYS A 67 3.54 -8.94 4.81
C CYS A 67 3.01 -10.17 5.56
N SER A 68 2.52 -11.21 4.88
CA SER A 68 2.27 -12.51 5.53
C SER A 68 3.16 -13.65 5.05
N ARG A 69 3.82 -13.49 3.90
CA ARG A 69 4.96 -14.36 3.53
C ARG A 69 6.26 -13.98 4.23
N MET A 70 6.21 -12.96 5.07
CA MET A 70 7.36 -12.35 5.71
C MET A 70 6.97 -12.07 7.15
N ASP A 71 7.67 -12.73 8.07
CA ASP A 71 7.83 -12.25 9.45
C ASP A 71 8.00 -10.72 9.39
N PRO A 72 7.31 -9.90 10.23
CA PRO A 72 7.44 -8.43 10.27
C PRO A 72 8.87 -8.01 10.57
N SER A 73 9.73 -8.17 9.58
CA SER A 73 11.16 -8.04 9.67
C SER A 73 11.55 -6.74 9.01
N ILE A 74 12.55 -6.11 9.58
CA ILE A 74 13.07 -4.84 9.09
C ILE A 74 13.54 -4.90 7.64
N VAL A 75 13.90 -6.09 7.15
CA VAL A 75 14.36 -6.34 5.77
C VAL A 75 13.27 -6.00 4.75
N PHE A 76 12.00 -6.18 5.11
CA PHE A 76 10.87 -5.98 4.22
C PHE A 76 10.13 -4.67 4.50
N THR A 77 10.05 -4.27 5.76
CA THR A 77 9.46 -3.00 6.20
C THR A 77 10.27 -1.79 5.69
N LYS A 78 11.60 -1.83 5.83
CA LYS A 78 12.47 -0.68 5.54
C LYS A 78 12.44 -0.24 4.07
N PRO A 79 12.52 -1.14 3.07
CA PRO A 79 12.48 -0.72 1.67
C PRO A 79 11.13 -0.15 1.22
N VAL A 80 10.01 -0.59 1.82
CA VAL A 80 8.67 -0.06 1.52
C VAL A 80 8.56 1.37 2.04
N LEU A 81 8.96 1.61 3.31
CA LEU A 81 9.00 2.95 3.89
C LEU A 81 9.97 3.89 3.15
N ALA A 82 11.13 3.37 2.71
CA ALA A 82 12.12 4.16 1.97
C ALA A 82 11.60 4.68 0.62
N ARG A 83 10.54 4.09 0.07
CA ARG A 83 9.87 4.55 -1.16
C ARG A 83 8.77 5.58 -0.90
N GLY A 84 8.70 6.14 0.31
CA GLY A 84 7.74 7.19 0.66
C GLY A 84 6.37 6.66 1.05
N GLN A 85 6.25 5.36 1.38
CA GLN A 85 5.03 4.84 1.99
C GLN A 85 4.96 5.23 3.46
N TRP A 86 3.75 5.60 3.87
CA TRP A 86 3.50 6.14 5.20
C TRP A 86 2.90 5.11 6.15
N GLU A 87 2.27 4.06 5.62
CA GLU A 87 1.56 3.07 6.39
C GLU A 87 1.94 1.65 5.94
N LEU A 88 1.87 0.71 6.88
CA LEU A 88 2.07 -0.70 6.66
C LEU A 88 0.95 -1.46 7.35
N TYR A 89 0.49 -2.55 6.72
CA TYR A 89 -0.48 -3.44 7.32
C TYR A 89 0.23 -4.74 7.71
N PHE A 90 0.16 -5.07 8.99
CA PHE A 90 0.58 -6.37 9.50
C PHE A 90 -0.68 -7.18 9.80
N PRO A 91 -0.78 -8.43 9.30
CA PRO A 91 -1.87 -9.33 9.68
C PRO A 91 -1.82 -9.69 11.17
#